data_AF-A0A0R3KSN0-F1
#
_entry.id   AF-A0A0R3KSN0-F1
#
_cell.length_a   1.000
_cell.length_b   1.000
_cell.length_c   1.000
_cell.angle_alpha   90.00
_cell.angle_beta   90.00
_cell.angle_gamma   90.00
#
_symmetry.space_group_name_H-M   'P 1'
#
loop_
_entity.id
_entity.type
_entity.pdbx_description
1 polymer ?
#
loop_
_entity_poly.entity_id
_entity_poly.type
_entity_poly.pdbx_seq_one_letter_code
_entity_poly.pdbx_strand_id
1 'polypeptide(L)' 'MPDFDWRSPEAYSKLQNADLTGLAWECLRRNPEYQKNYCALANPRAGAPVEFRNKWGLSFRG' A
#
# COMPACT_ATOMS: atom_id res chain seq x y z
N MET A 1 5.07 -25.14 0.14
CA MET A 1 4.74 -23.90 -0.59
C MET A 1 4.54 -24.31 -2.04
N PRO A 2 3.43 -23.95 -2.72
CA PRO A 2 3.36 -24.16 -4.16
C PRO A 2 4.56 -23.46 -4.82
N ASP A 3 5.13 -24.10 -5.83
CA ASP A 3 6.20 -23.55 -6.65
C ASP A 3 5.64 -22.33 -7.40
N PHE A 4 5.81 -21.14 -6.82
CA PHE A 4 5.36 -19.90 -7.44
C PHE A 4 6.44 -19.46 -8.43
N ASP A 5 6.20 -19.72 -9.70
CA ASP A 5 7.05 -19.22 -10.77
C ASP A 5 6.84 -17.71 -10.95
N TRP A 6 7.62 -16.95 -10.20
CA TRP A 6 7.61 -15.49 -10.26
C TRP A 6 8.07 -14.92 -11.61
N ARG A 7 8.61 -15.75 -12.52
CA ARG A 7 8.97 -15.33 -13.88
C ARG A 7 7.88 -15.63 -14.90
N SER A 8 6.85 -16.41 -14.54
CA SER A 8 5.75 -16.70 -15.46
C SER A 8 4.95 -15.42 -15.74
N PRO A 9 4.77 -15.01 -17.01
CA PRO A 9 3.96 -13.85 -17.35
C PRO A 9 2.48 -14.07 -17.00
N GLU A 10 2.00 -15.32 -17.02
CA GLU A 10 0.63 -15.68 -16.65
C GLU A 10 0.31 -15.37 -15.18
N ALA A 11 1.32 -15.47 -14.30
CA ALA A 11 1.21 -15.13 -12.89
C ALA A 11 0.84 -13.65 -12.66
N TYR A 12 1.14 -12.77 -13.61
CA TYR A 12 0.86 -11.33 -13.54
C TYR A 12 -0.21 -10.86 -14.53
N SER A 13 -0.90 -11.78 -15.23
CA SER A 13 -1.97 -11.44 -16.18
C SER A 13 -3.04 -10.50 -15.57
N LYS A 14 -3.38 -10.70 -14.29
CA LYS A 14 -4.30 -9.85 -13.54
C LYS A 14 -3.74 -8.46 -13.22
N LEU A 15 -2.42 -8.33 -13.10
CA LEU A 15 -1.75 -7.07 -12.80
C LEU A 15 -1.73 -6.13 -14.02
N GLN A 16 -1.75 -6.67 -15.24
CA GLN A 16 -1.70 -5.87 -16.48
C GLN A 16 -2.92 -4.94 -16.63
N ASN A 17 -4.05 -5.32 -16.05
CA ASN A 17 -5.28 -4.52 -16.06
C ASN A 17 -5.56 -3.87 -14.69
N ALA A 18 -4.63 -3.95 -13.75
CA ALA A 18 -4.82 -3.39 -12.42
C ALA A 18 -4.68 -1.87 -12.45
N ASP A 19 -5.51 -1.19 -11.66
CA ASP A 19 -5.37 0.23 -11.41
C ASP A 19 -4.02 0.53 -10.73
N LEU A 20 -3.27 1.48 -11.31
CA LEU A 20 -1.95 1.88 -10.81
C LEU A 20 -2.02 2.44 -9.38
N THR A 21 -3.11 3.15 -9.05
CA THR A 21 -3.30 3.70 -7.70
C THR A 21 -3.51 2.58 -6.69
N GLY A 22 -4.35 1.60 -7.03
CA GLY A 22 -4.58 0.39 -6.25
C GLY A 22 -3.30 -0.43 -6.06
N LEU A 23 -2.49 -0.59 -7.11
CA LEU A 23 -1.21 -1.30 -7.00
C LEU A 23 -0.22 -0.56 -6.08
N ALA A 24 -0.09 0.76 -6.24
CA ALA A 24 0.74 1.58 -5.36
C ALA A 24 0.29 1.48 -3.90
N TRP A 25 -1.02 1.49 -3.68
CA TRP A 25 -1.61 1.30 -2.36
C TRP A 25 -1.34 -0.09 -1.77
N GLU A 26 -1.47 -1.15 -2.57
CA GLU A 26 -1.16 -2.53 -2.16
C GLU A 26 0.30 -2.68 -1.72
N CYS A 27 1.23 -2.07 -2.47
CA CYS A 27 2.65 -2.04 -2.11
C CYS A 27 2.87 -1.30 -0.79
N LEU A 28 2.28 -0.12 -0.65
CA LEU A 28 2.45 0.73 0.53
C LEU A 28 1.89 0.09 1.81
N ARG A 29 0.65 -0.43 1.77
CA ARG A 29 0.01 -1.01 2.95
C ARG A 29 0.71 -2.27 3.48
N ARG A 30 1.52 -2.93 2.64
CA ARG A 30 2.33 -4.11 2.99
C ARG A 30 3.73 -3.75 3.50
N ASN A 31 4.12 -2.49 3.42
CA ASN A 31 5.38 -2.03 4.00
C ASN A 31 5.29 -2.11 5.55
N PRO A 32 6.21 -2.84 6.23
CA PRO A 32 6.16 -3.01 7.68
C PRO A 32 6.34 -1.70 8.44
N GLU A 33 7.12 -0.76 7.90
CA GLU A 33 7.29 0.57 8.50
C GLU A 33 6.00 1.40 8.37
N TYR A 34 5.31 1.29 7.24
CA TYR A 34 3.98 1.91 7.07
C TYR A 34 3.00 1.37 8.10
N GLN A 35 2.93 0.04 8.26
CA GLN A 35 2.03 -0.61 9.21
C GLN A 35 2.31 -0.15 10.64
N LYS A 36 3.58 -0.12 11.06
CA LYS A 36 3.97 0.36 12.38
C LYS A 36 3.57 1.82 12.60
N ASN A 37 3.86 2.70 11.64
CA ASN A 37 3.51 4.11 11.74
C ASN A 37 2.00 4.33 11.74
N TYR A 38 1.25 3.57 10.94
CA TYR A 38 -0.20 3.64 10.88
C TYR A 38 -0.85 3.16 12.19
N CYS A 39 -0.38 2.06 12.77
CA CYS A 39 -0.84 1.56 14.07
C CYS A 39 -0.54 2.53 15.23
N ALA A 40 0.50 3.35 15.11
CA ALA A 40 0.84 4.38 16.09
C ALA A 40 -0.04 5.64 15.99
N LEU A 41 -0.85 5.79 14.93
CA LEU A 41 -1.76 6.92 14.80
C LEU A 41 -2.90 6.80 15.82
N ALA A 42 -3.03 7.78 16.71
CA ALA A 42 -4.06 7.79 17.76
C ALA A 42 -5.49 7.79 17.20
N ASN A 43 -5.73 8.46 16.06
CA ASN A 43 -7.01 8.43 15.37
C ASN A 43 -6.83 8.57 13.84
N PRO A 44 -6.63 7.47 13.11
CA PRO A 44 -6.42 7.52 11.66
C PRO A 44 -7.64 8.03 10.89
N ARG A 45 -8.84 8.01 11.50
CA ARG A 45 -10.08 8.54 10.89
C ARG A 45 -10.27 10.05 11.07
N ALA A 46 -9.62 10.66 12.06
CA ALA A 46 -9.63 12.13 12.22
C ALA A 46 -8.65 12.84 11.27
N GLY A 47 -7.95 12.09 10.43
CA GLY A 47 -6.95 12.58 9.49
C GLY A 47 -5.53 12.27 9.95
N ALA A 48 -4.71 11.85 8.99
CA ALA A 48 -3.29 11.61 9.25
C ALA A 48 -2.54 12.94 9.44
N PRO A 49 -1.58 13.01 10.40
CA PRO A 49 -0.71 14.16 10.57
C PRO A 49 0.00 14.56 9.27
N VAL A 50 0.34 15.84 9.12
CA VAL A 50 1.06 16.36 7.93
C VAL A 50 2.36 15.59 7.68
N GLU A 51 3.09 15.24 8.73
CA GLU A 51 4.36 14.50 8.60
C GLU A 51 4.15 13.09 8.06
N PHE A 52 3.06 12.42 8.46
CA PHE A 52 2.68 11.12 7.93
C PHE A 52 2.34 11.20 6.44
N ARG A 53 1.58 12.23 6.05
CA ARG A 53 1.20 12.47 4.64
C ARG A 53 2.42 12.78 3.78
N ASN A 54 3.35 13.62 4.26
CA ASN A 54 4.57 13.95 3.53
C ASN A 54 5.49 12.75 3.37
N LYS A 55 5.63 11.93 4.43
CA LYS A 55 6.46 10.72 4.39
C LYS A 55 5.95 9.68 3.39
N TRP A 56 4.64 9.47 3.34
CA TRP A 56 4.03 8.39 2.54
C TRP A 56 3.35 8.85 1.26
N GLY A 57 3.29 10.16 0.99
CA GLY A 57 2.61 10.73 -0.18
C GLY A 57 1.09 10.52 -0.20
N LEU A 58 0.47 10.29 0.97
CA LEU A 58 -0.96 9.99 1.06
C LEU A 58 -1.79 11.21 1.42
N SER A 59 -2.95 11.33 0.80
CA SER A 59 -3.99 12.27 1.24
C SER A 59 -5.29 11.48 1.44
N PHE A 60 -5.72 11.35 2.70
CA PHE A 60 -7.02 10.75 3.00
C PHE A 60 -8.11 11.79 2.75
N ARG A 61 -9.19 11.40 2.09
CA ARG A 61 -10.41 12.21 2.06
C ARG A 61 -10.98 12.16 3.49
N GLY A 62 -11.00 13.33 4.14
CA GLY A 62 -11.67 13.52 5.43
C GLY A 62 -13.18 13.60 5.27
#